data_AF-A0A379UPS1-F1
#
_entry.id   AF-A0A379UPS1-F1
#
_cell.length_a   1.000
_cell.length_b   1.000
_cell.length_c   1.000
_cell.angle_alpha   90.00
_cell.angle_beta   90.00
_cell.angle_gamma   90.00
#
_symmetry.space_group_name_H-M   'P 1'
#
loop_
_entity.id
_entity.type
_entity.pdbx_description
1 polymer ?
#
loop_
_entity_poly.entity_id
_entity_poly.type
_entity_poly.pdbx_seq_one_letter_code
_entity_poly.pdbx_strand_id
1 'polypeptide(L)'
;MECCGVCHTDLHVKNGDFGDKTGVILGHEGIGVVAEVGPGVTSLKPGDRASVAWFYEGCGHCEYCNTGNETLCRNVKNAGYTVDGGMAEECIVVADYAVKVPEGLDSAAASSITCAGVTTYKAVKISHIKPGQ
;
A
#
# COMPACT_ATOMS: atom_id res chain seq x y z
N MET A 1 -12.50 -3.37 6.09
CA MET A 1 -11.14 -3.21 6.64
C MET A 1 -11.10 -3.81 8.03
N GLU A 2 -10.06 -4.59 8.33
CA GLU A 2 -9.86 -5.17 9.67
C GLU A 2 -9.02 -4.25 10.55
N CYS A 3 -7.98 -3.65 9.97
CA CYS A 3 -7.10 -2.69 10.63
C CYS A 3 -6.46 -1.74 9.60
N CYS A 4 -6.00 -0.59 10.09
CA CYS A 4 -5.09 0.28 9.38
C CYS A 4 -4.06 0.82 10.37
N GLY A 5 -2.78 0.64 10.05
CA GLY A 5 -1.72 1.34 10.78
C GLY A 5 -1.77 2.85 10.52
N VAL A 6 -1.10 3.63 11.37
CA VAL A 6 -1.03 5.09 11.28
C VAL A 6 0.43 5.49 11.14
N CYS A 7 0.80 6.00 9.96
CA CYS A 7 2.15 6.38 9.64
C CYS A 7 2.32 7.90 9.78
N HIS A 8 3.54 8.36 10.05
CA HIS A 8 3.82 9.81 10.11
C HIS A 8 3.59 10.50 8.75
N THR A 9 3.64 9.74 7.65
CA THR A 9 3.23 10.23 6.33
C THR A 9 1.77 10.69 6.31
N ASP A 10 0.85 10.03 7.03
CA ASP A 10 -0.55 10.47 7.11
C ASP A 10 -0.66 11.85 7.78
N LEU A 11 0.21 12.16 8.76
CA LEU A 11 0.29 13.49 9.37
C LEU A 11 0.75 14.55 8.37
N HIS A 12 1.79 14.26 7.58
CA HIS A 12 2.26 15.17 6.54
C HIS A 12 1.19 15.44 5.47
N VAL A 13 0.46 14.41 5.04
CA VAL A 13 -0.66 14.58 4.10
C VAL A 13 -1.75 15.47 4.71
N LYS A 14 -2.19 15.15 5.93
CA LYS A 14 -3.21 15.94 6.64
C LYS A 14 -2.82 17.41 6.82
N ASN A 15 -1.53 17.68 7.04
CA ASN A 15 -1.03 19.04 7.25
C ASN A 15 -0.84 19.81 5.93
N GLY A 16 -0.96 19.14 4.78
CA GLY A 16 -0.76 19.75 3.47
C GLY A 16 0.71 19.97 3.13
N ASP A 17 1.65 19.28 3.78
CA ASP A 17 3.09 19.40 3.50
C ASP A 17 3.44 18.94 2.07
N PHE A 18 2.57 18.13 1.46
CA PHE A 18 2.63 17.69 0.05
C PHE A 18 1.60 18.40 -0.84
N GLY A 19 0.94 19.46 -0.35
CA GLY A 19 -0.19 20.14 -0.99
C GLY A 19 -1.53 19.78 -0.35
N ASP A 20 -2.56 20.62 -0.57
CA ASP A 20 -3.89 20.43 0.00
C ASP A 20 -4.57 19.16 -0.53
N LYS A 21 -4.99 18.31 0.40
CA LYS A 21 -5.70 17.05 0.18
C LYS A 21 -7.00 16.97 0.99
N THR A 22 -7.59 18.11 1.34
CA THR A 22 -8.86 18.15 2.07
C THR A 22 -9.91 17.30 1.36
N GLY A 23 -10.45 16.33 2.08
CA GLY A 23 -11.47 15.39 1.58
C GLY A 23 -10.97 13.97 1.27
N VAL A 24 -9.65 13.74 1.21
CA VAL A 24 -9.12 12.37 1.05
C VAL A 24 -9.28 11.56 2.34
N ILE A 25 -9.67 10.30 2.22
CA ILE A 25 -9.56 9.32 3.32
C ILE A 25 -8.09 8.96 3.48
N LEU A 26 -7.52 9.08 4.68
CA LEU A 26 -6.12 8.77 4.95
C LEU A 26 -5.83 7.25 5.01
N GLY A 27 -4.58 6.87 5.27
CA GLY A 27 -4.18 5.51 5.58
C GLY A 27 -3.63 4.73 4.40
N HIS A 28 -2.43 4.21 4.59
CA HIS A 28 -1.70 3.41 3.61
C HIS A 28 -0.97 2.21 4.27
N GLU A 29 -1.54 1.77 5.39
CA GLU A 29 -1.15 0.60 6.16
C GLU A 29 -2.39 -0.29 6.40
N GLY A 30 -3.28 -0.37 5.41
CA GLY A 30 -4.57 -1.06 5.56
C GLY A 30 -4.47 -2.57 5.32
N ILE A 31 -5.13 -3.38 6.16
CA ILE A 31 -5.40 -4.80 5.90
C ILE A 31 -6.91 -5.05 5.93
N GLY A 32 -7.42 -5.70 4.89
CA GLY A 32 -8.83 -6.05 4.79
C GLY A 32 -9.06 -7.40 4.13
N VAL A 33 -10.29 -7.90 4.28
CA VAL A 33 -10.80 -9.07 3.56
C VAL A 33 -11.54 -8.59 2.32
N VAL A 34 -11.25 -9.19 1.17
CA VAL A 34 -11.96 -8.92 -0.07
C VAL A 34 -13.42 -9.36 0.09
N ALA A 35 -14.34 -8.41 0.04
CA ALA A 35 -15.77 -8.69 0.06
C ALA A 35 -16.30 -9.04 -1.34
N GLU A 36 -15.92 -8.23 -2.33
CA GLU A 36 -16.39 -8.33 -3.71
C GLU A 36 -15.23 -8.07 -4.69
N VAL A 37 -15.37 -8.52 -5.94
CA VAL A 37 -14.40 -8.26 -7.01
C VAL A 37 -15.10 -7.71 -8.25
N GLY A 38 -14.45 -6.77 -8.92
CA GLY A 38 -14.92 -6.22 -10.18
C GLY A 38 -14.78 -7.20 -11.35
N PRO A 39 -15.43 -6.92 -12.50
CA PRO A 39 -15.29 -7.74 -13.71
C PRO A 39 -13.83 -7.88 -14.15
N GLY A 40 -13.42 -9.09 -14.53
CA GLY A 40 -12.07 -9.37 -15.05
C GLY A 40 -10.97 -9.50 -14.00
N VAL A 41 -11.27 -9.25 -12.72
CA VAL A 41 -10.33 -9.51 -11.62
C VAL A 41 -10.07 -11.01 -11.49
N THR A 42 -8.81 -11.40 -11.52
CA THR A 42 -8.37 -12.81 -11.37
C THR A 42 -7.31 -12.98 -10.29
N SER A 43 -6.62 -11.91 -9.89
CA SER A 43 -5.59 -11.90 -8.85
C SER A 43 -6.16 -12.01 -7.44
N LEU A 44 -7.39 -11.54 -7.20
CA LEU A 44 -8.10 -11.63 -5.92
C LEU A 44 -9.44 -12.33 -6.07
N LYS A 45 -9.94 -12.87 -4.96
CA LYS A 45 -11.30 -13.42 -4.83
C LYS A 45 -11.87 -13.09 -3.45
N PRO A 46 -13.20 -13.09 -3.26
CA PRO A 46 -13.80 -12.92 -1.95
C PRO A 46 -13.19 -13.85 -0.89
N GLY A 47 -12.91 -13.30 0.29
CA GLY A 47 -12.25 -14.01 1.40
C GLY A 47 -10.72 -13.91 1.41
N ASP A 48 -10.06 -13.51 0.31
CA ASP A 48 -8.62 -13.22 0.36
C ASP A 48 -8.36 -12.03 1.30
N ARG A 49 -7.30 -12.10 2.11
CA ARG A 49 -6.77 -10.91 2.81
C ARG A 49 -5.82 -10.17 1.90
N ALA A 50 -6.01 -8.86 1.77
CA ALA A 50 -5.22 -7.99 0.91
C ALA A 50 -4.82 -6.70 1.64
N SER A 51 -3.76 -6.07 1.15
CA SER A 51 -3.19 -4.85 1.72
C SER A 51 -3.49 -3.61 0.90
N VAL A 52 -3.58 -2.46 1.58
CA VAL A 52 -3.66 -1.12 1.01
C VAL A 52 -2.39 -0.38 1.38
N ALA A 53 -1.38 -0.44 0.50
CA ALA A 53 -0.06 0.15 0.71
C ALA A 53 0.07 1.56 0.13
N TRP A 54 1.15 2.26 0.49
CA TRP A 54 1.47 3.57 -0.09
C TRP A 54 1.56 3.51 -1.62
N PHE A 55 2.17 2.46 -2.17
CA PHE A 55 2.15 2.20 -3.61
C PHE A 55 0.82 1.50 -3.96
N TYR A 56 -0.19 2.27 -4.34
CA TYR A 56 -1.54 1.77 -4.60
C TYR A 56 -1.70 1.27 -6.04
N GLU A 57 -1.11 1.96 -7.01
CA GLU A 57 -1.14 1.59 -8.42
C GLU A 57 0.01 2.26 -9.18
N GLY A 58 0.68 1.52 -10.06
CA GLY A 58 1.57 2.07 -11.10
C GLY A 58 0.96 1.95 -12.49
N CYS A 59 1.54 2.60 -13.50
CA CYS A 59 1.03 2.44 -14.87
C CYS A 59 1.31 1.05 -15.45
N GLY A 60 2.34 0.35 -14.95
CA GLY A 60 2.69 -1.00 -15.37
C GLY A 60 3.49 -1.12 -16.69
N HIS A 61 3.81 -0.01 -17.36
CA HIS A 61 4.46 -0.08 -18.69
C HIS A 61 5.54 0.98 -18.97
N CYS A 62 5.87 1.84 -18.01
CA CYS A 62 6.91 2.87 -18.18
C CYS A 62 8.33 2.37 -17.85
N GLU A 63 9.33 3.23 -18.05
CA GLU A 63 10.74 2.94 -17.73
C GLU A 63 10.94 2.47 -16.28
N TYR A 64 10.18 3.03 -15.33
CA TYR A 64 10.30 2.65 -13.92
C TYR A 64 9.61 1.32 -13.63
N CYS A 65 8.38 1.12 -14.12
CA CYS A 65 7.63 -0.12 -13.94
C CYS A 65 8.36 -1.32 -14.55
N ASN A 66 8.93 -1.16 -15.74
CA ASN A 66 9.56 -2.25 -16.48
C ASN A 66 11.01 -2.54 -16.05
N THR A 67 11.56 -1.78 -15.10
CA THR A 67 12.93 -1.95 -14.58
C THR A 67 12.99 -2.32 -13.09
N GLY A 68 11.85 -2.67 -12.50
CA GLY A 68 11.77 -3.03 -11.07
C GLY A 68 11.80 -1.82 -10.12
N ASN A 69 11.47 -0.63 -10.63
CA ASN A 69 11.45 0.63 -9.90
C ASN A 69 10.05 1.27 -9.88
N GLU A 70 8.99 0.47 -9.93
CA GLU A 70 7.61 0.93 -10.13
C GLU A 70 7.11 1.97 -9.11
N THR A 71 7.66 1.99 -7.90
CA THR A 71 7.36 3.03 -6.89
C THR A 71 7.78 4.44 -7.34
N LEU A 72 8.63 4.53 -8.38
CA LEU A 72 9.04 5.77 -9.04
C LEU A 72 8.22 6.07 -10.29
N CYS A 73 7.16 5.31 -10.60
CA CYS A 73 6.26 5.62 -11.71
C CYS A 73 5.77 7.07 -11.63
N ARG A 74 5.78 7.80 -12.75
CA ARG A 74 5.32 9.19 -12.80
C ARG A 74 3.79 9.34 -12.79
N ASN A 75 3.07 8.23 -12.99
CA ASN A 75 1.62 8.13 -12.90
C ASN A 75 1.20 7.30 -11.67
N VAL A 76 2.06 7.21 -10.66
CA VAL A 76 1.75 6.45 -9.43
C VAL A 76 0.54 7.06 -8.73
N LYS A 77 -0.32 6.19 -8.21
CA LYS A 77 -1.33 6.56 -7.21
C LYS A 77 -0.84 6.12 -5.83
N ASN A 78 -0.99 7.00 -4.85
CA ASN A 78 -0.67 6.72 -3.46
C ASN A 78 -1.92 6.74 -2.59
N ALA A 79 -2.16 5.63 -1.88
CA ALA A 79 -3.26 5.50 -0.94
C ALA A 79 -3.14 6.53 0.17
N GLY A 80 -4.27 7.13 0.56
CA GLY A 80 -4.27 8.17 1.58
C GLY A 80 -3.73 9.52 1.12
N TYR A 81 -3.46 9.70 -0.19
CA TYR A 81 -2.89 10.94 -0.74
C TYR A 81 -3.48 11.35 -2.09
N THR A 82 -3.33 10.55 -3.15
CA THR A 82 -3.93 10.83 -4.47
C THR A 82 -5.18 10.00 -4.74
N VAL A 83 -5.46 9.01 -3.88
CA VAL A 83 -6.66 8.18 -3.86
C VAL A 83 -7.00 7.90 -2.40
N ASP A 84 -8.29 7.66 -2.12
CA ASP A 84 -8.74 7.30 -0.78
C ASP A 84 -8.01 6.07 -0.24
N GLY A 85 -7.63 6.16 1.03
CA GLY A 85 -6.82 5.18 1.74
C GLY A 85 -7.62 4.18 2.56
N GLY A 86 -6.90 3.37 3.34
CA GLY A 86 -7.44 2.27 4.14
C GLY A 86 -7.89 2.65 5.55
N MET A 87 -7.78 3.91 5.98
CA MET A 87 -8.23 4.37 7.31
C MET A 87 -9.75 4.63 7.33
N ALA A 88 -10.51 3.62 6.93
CA ALA A 88 -11.96 3.60 6.84
C ALA A 88 -12.48 2.16 7.02
N GLU A 89 -13.79 1.97 7.11
CA GLU A 89 -14.39 0.64 7.23
C GLU A 89 -14.32 -0.16 5.92
N GLU A 90 -14.32 0.52 4.77
CA GLU A 90 -14.21 -0.07 3.43
C GLU A 90 -13.21 0.73 2.59
N CYS A 91 -12.53 0.06 1.67
CA CYS A 91 -11.55 0.67 0.78
C CYS A 91 -11.56 -0.06 -0.56
N ILE A 92 -11.58 0.69 -1.66
CA ILE A 92 -11.44 0.15 -3.00
C ILE A 92 -9.95 -0.04 -3.27
N VAL A 93 -9.58 -1.13 -3.96
CA VAL A 93 -8.20 -1.40 -4.39
C VAL A 93 -8.15 -1.80 -5.86
N VAL A 94 -7.00 -1.60 -6.50
CA VAL A 94 -6.70 -2.20 -7.81
C VAL A 94 -6.12 -3.60 -7.55
N ALA A 95 -6.86 -4.62 -7.97
CA ALA A 95 -6.63 -6.00 -7.51
C ALA A 95 -5.21 -6.51 -7.73
N ASP A 96 -4.61 -6.22 -8.89
CA ASP A 96 -3.25 -6.69 -9.23
C ASP A 96 -2.14 -6.00 -8.42
N TYR A 97 -2.43 -4.86 -7.79
CA TYR A 97 -1.51 -4.11 -6.94
C TYR A 97 -1.75 -4.34 -5.44
N ALA A 98 -2.89 -4.91 -5.07
CA ALA A 98 -3.22 -5.22 -3.68
C ALA A 98 -2.56 -6.54 -3.25
N VAL A 99 -1.38 -6.44 -2.64
CA VAL A 99 -0.59 -7.60 -2.22
C VAL A 99 -1.35 -8.41 -1.16
N LYS A 100 -1.45 -9.72 -1.37
CA LYS A 100 -2.11 -10.65 -0.44
C LYS A 100 -1.34 -10.80 0.86
N VAL A 101 -2.07 -10.99 1.95
CA VAL A 101 -1.52 -11.29 3.28
C VAL A 101 -1.51 -12.82 3.48
N PRO A 102 -0.37 -13.43 3.81
CA PRO A 102 -0.32 -14.88 4.06
C PRO A 102 -1.10 -15.27 5.32
N GLU A 103 -1.70 -16.47 5.35
CA GLU A 103 -2.56 -16.95 6.45
C GLU A 103 -1.90 -16.88 7.84
N GLY A 104 -0.59 -17.14 7.92
CA GLY A 104 0.15 -17.16 9.19
C GLY A 104 0.57 -15.80 9.75
N LEU A 105 0.24 -14.69 9.07
CA LEU A 105 0.55 -13.34 9.56
C LEU A 105 -0.73 -12.65 10.03
N ASP A 106 -0.80 -12.28 11.30
CA ASP A 106 -1.97 -11.58 11.85
C ASP A 106 -2.12 -10.18 11.22
N SER A 107 -3.36 -9.69 11.13
CA SER A 107 -3.66 -8.46 10.39
C SER A 107 -3.04 -7.22 11.04
N ALA A 108 -2.94 -7.17 12.39
CA ALA A 108 -2.35 -6.03 13.09
C ALA A 108 -0.82 -5.93 12.89
N ALA A 109 -0.11 -7.06 12.85
CA ALA A 109 1.29 -7.08 12.46
C ALA A 109 1.45 -6.76 10.97
N ALA A 110 0.62 -7.37 10.12
CA ALA A 110 0.66 -7.17 8.67
C ALA A 110 0.49 -5.69 8.29
N SER A 111 -0.40 -4.94 8.95
CA SER A 111 -0.60 -3.51 8.68
C SER A 111 0.69 -2.71 8.83
N SER A 112 1.50 -3.00 9.85
CA SER A 112 2.80 -2.35 10.04
C SER A 112 3.81 -2.74 8.95
N ILE A 113 3.73 -3.97 8.43
CA ILE A 113 4.61 -4.42 7.34
C ILE A 113 4.26 -3.74 6.01
N THR A 114 2.98 -3.39 5.80
CA THR A 114 2.45 -2.78 4.58
C THR A 114 3.09 -1.43 4.21
N CYS A 115 3.68 -0.71 5.17
CA CYS A 115 4.53 0.45 4.88
C CYS A 115 5.85 0.42 5.65
N ALA A 116 5.84 0.49 6.99
CA ALA A 116 7.07 0.55 7.79
C ALA A 116 8.00 -0.65 7.54
N GLY A 117 7.47 -1.88 7.56
CA GLY A 117 8.25 -3.10 7.36
C GLY A 117 8.84 -3.20 5.94
N VAL A 118 8.03 -3.03 4.90
CA VAL A 118 8.49 -3.11 3.51
C VAL A 118 9.51 -2.01 3.18
N THR A 119 9.31 -0.80 3.71
CA THR A 119 10.20 0.34 3.49
C THR A 119 11.56 0.12 4.14
N THR A 120 11.58 -0.29 5.41
CA THR A 120 12.84 -0.54 6.13
C THR A 120 13.57 -1.78 5.61
N TYR A 121 12.83 -2.84 5.24
CA TYR A 121 13.41 -3.99 4.55
C TYR A 121 14.09 -3.59 3.24
N LYS A 122 13.41 -2.79 2.39
CA LYS A 122 13.99 -2.30 1.14
C LYS A 122 15.21 -1.41 1.42
N ALA A 123 15.15 -0.55 2.43
CA ALA A 123 16.26 0.33 2.81
C ALA A 123 17.51 -0.47 3.22
N VAL A 124 17.36 -1.51 4.04
CA VAL A 124 18.47 -2.41 4.40
C VAL A 124 18.99 -3.15 3.16
N LYS A 125 18.11 -3.60 2.27
CA LYS A 125 18.53 -4.28 1.03
C LYS A 125 19.39 -3.38 0.12
N ILE A 126 19.03 -2.11 -0.01
CA ILE A 126 19.78 -1.14 -0.86
C ILE A 126 20.97 -0.49 -0.16
N SER A 127 21.13 -0.68 1.16
CA SER A 127 22.37 -0.27 1.84
C SER A 127 23.55 -1.17 1.45
N HIS A 128 23.28 -2.34 0.88
CA HIS A 128 24.25 -3.36 0.51
C HIS A 128 25.11 -3.86 1.69
N ILE A 129 24.60 -3.70 2.91
CA ILE A 129 25.24 -4.21 4.12
C ILE A 129 25.37 -5.75 4.06
N LYS A 130 26.46 -6.29 4.61
CA LYS A 130 26.71 -7.74 4.66
C LYS A 130 26.51 -8.28 6.08
N PRO A 131 26.23 -9.60 6.24
CA PRO A 131 26.18 -10.21 7.56
C PRO A 131 27.47 -9.96 8.37
N GLY A 132 27.31 -9.48 9.60
CA GLY A 132 28.42 -9.19 10.52
C GLY A 132 29.03 -7.79 10.41
N GLN A 133 28.47 -6.91 9.57
CA GLN A 133 28.80 -5.48 9.53
C GLN A 133 27.85 -4.64 10.40
#